data_AF-A0A843J597-F1
#
_entry.id   AF-A0A843J597-F1
#
_cell.length_a   1.000
_cell.length_b   1.000
_cell.length_c   1.000
_cell.angle_alpha   90.00
_cell.angle_beta   90.00
_cell.angle_gamma   90.00
#
_symmetry.space_group_name_H-M   'P 1'
#
loop_
_entity.id
_entity.type
_entity.pdbx_description
1 polymer ?
#
loop_
_entity_poly.entity_id
_entity_poly.type
_entity_poly.pdbx_seq_one_letter_code
_entity_poly.pdbx_strand_id
1 'polypeptide(L)'
;MKGRLGMIVCPMLEDEAIYNIENDPEVDDVYLVEGPFNDTIVPKLRQHKIEYKKIPQGVALAGQFDPEKYSVIIWVMFMGLHEDIDMLNMEVTNQIVTVHRSVDSIMLYYGRCGRGLDKICDWAEKNIPIPVMIFRNRDGSICDDCICVPVGGTDRYLN
;
A
#
# COMPACT_ATOMS: atom_id res chain seq x y z
N MET A 1 -6.89 10.40 -15.02
CA MET A 1 -5.58 10.86 -14.49
C MET A 1 -4.41 10.22 -15.25
N LYS A 2 -3.15 10.61 -15.01
CA LYS A 2 -1.94 9.90 -15.49
C LYS A 2 -0.97 9.72 -14.34
N GLY A 3 -0.24 8.61 -14.32
CA GLY A 3 0.81 8.35 -13.33
C GLY A 3 0.75 6.95 -12.75
N ARG A 4 1.67 6.64 -11.85
CA ARG A 4 1.86 5.32 -11.25
C ARG A 4 1.76 5.42 -9.74
N LEU A 5 0.73 4.82 -9.17
CA LEU A 5 0.59 4.70 -7.72
C LEU A 5 1.09 3.32 -7.28
N GLY A 6 2.12 3.30 -6.44
CA GLY A 6 2.52 2.08 -5.73
C GLY A 6 1.69 1.91 -4.46
N MET A 7 1.01 0.77 -4.32
CA MET A 7 0.32 0.38 -3.09
C MET A 7 1.15 -0.70 -2.39
N ILE A 8 1.64 -0.41 -1.19
CA ILE A 8 2.30 -1.39 -0.31
C ILE A 8 1.27 -1.81 0.74
N VAL A 9 0.81 -3.05 0.67
CA VAL A 9 -0.43 -3.49 1.32
C VAL A 9 -0.16 -4.50 2.42
N CYS A 10 -0.57 -4.15 3.64
CA CYS A 10 -0.77 -5.11 4.71
C CYS A 10 -1.97 -6.01 4.36
N PRO A 11 -1.89 -7.34 4.52
CA PRO A 11 -3.02 -8.24 4.29
C PRO A 11 -4.31 -7.87 5.04
N MET A 12 -4.19 -7.20 6.18
CA MET A 12 -5.34 -6.68 6.97
C MET A 12 -6.09 -5.52 6.29
N LEU A 13 -5.48 -4.84 5.32
CA LEU A 13 -6.03 -3.67 4.62
C LEU A 13 -6.24 -3.91 3.11
N GLU A 14 -6.33 -5.18 2.71
CA GLU A 14 -6.65 -5.54 1.33
C GLU A 14 -8.04 -5.06 0.91
N ASP A 15 -9.02 -5.09 1.83
CA ASP A 15 -10.38 -4.70 1.54
C ASP A 15 -10.48 -3.18 1.30
N GLU A 16 -9.73 -2.37 2.05
CA GLU A 16 -9.58 -0.93 1.82
C GLU A 16 -8.86 -0.63 0.49
N ALA A 17 -7.82 -1.41 0.15
CA ALA A 17 -7.13 -1.26 -1.14
C ALA A 17 -8.07 -1.55 -2.31
N ILE A 18 -8.85 -2.62 -2.21
CA ILE A 18 -9.83 -3.01 -3.22
C ILE A 18 -10.95 -1.98 -3.31
N TYR A 19 -11.49 -1.52 -2.18
CA TYR A 19 -12.52 -0.50 -2.15
C TYR A 19 -12.04 0.78 -2.84
N ASN A 20 -10.82 1.24 -2.57
CA ASN A 20 -10.28 2.45 -3.20
C ASN A 20 -10.10 2.28 -4.70
N ILE A 21 -9.65 1.12 -5.18
CA ILE A 21 -9.53 0.83 -6.61
C ILE A 21 -10.91 0.77 -7.28
N GLU A 22 -11.88 0.08 -6.66
CA GLU A 22 -13.24 -0.09 -7.20
C GLU A 22 -13.98 1.24 -7.32
N ASN A 23 -13.74 2.17 -6.40
CA ASN A 23 -14.45 3.45 -6.32
C ASN A 23 -13.69 4.62 -6.95
N ASP A 24 -12.51 4.38 -7.53
CA ASP A 24 -11.75 5.38 -8.27
C ASP A 24 -11.90 5.16 -9.79
N PRO A 25 -12.82 5.88 -10.46
CA PRO A 25 -13.07 5.72 -11.89
C PRO A 25 -11.90 6.21 -12.77
N GLU A 26 -10.88 6.85 -12.18
CA GLU A 26 -9.70 7.27 -12.94
C GLU A 26 -8.66 6.16 -13.12
N VAL A 27 -8.76 5.05 -12.37
CA VAL A 27 -7.82 3.93 -12.47
C VAL A 27 -8.00 3.19 -13.81
N ASP A 28 -6.99 3.26 -14.67
CA ASP A 28 -7.02 2.64 -16.00
C ASP A 28 -6.48 1.20 -15.99
N ASP A 29 -5.44 0.94 -15.20
CA ASP A 29 -4.74 -0.35 -15.16
C ASP A 29 -4.37 -0.73 -13.72
N VAL A 30 -4.63 -1.98 -13.35
CA VAL A 30 -4.22 -2.56 -12.07
C VAL A 30 -3.21 -3.69 -12.32
N TYR A 31 -2.07 -3.61 -11.63
CA TYR A 31 -1.02 -4.61 -11.66
C TYR A 31 -0.84 -5.21 -10.28
N LEU A 32 -0.92 -6.54 -10.18
CA LEU A 32 -0.61 -7.28 -8.96
C LEU A 32 0.80 -7.87 -9.09
N VAL A 33 1.73 -7.43 -8.25
CA VAL A 33 3.08 -7.98 -8.26
C VAL A 33 3.06 -9.35 -7.60
N GLU A 34 3.68 -10.33 -8.29
CA GLU A 34 3.84 -11.69 -7.79
C GLU A 34 4.58 -11.70 -6.45
N GLY A 35 3.94 -12.33 -5.46
CA GLY A 35 4.52 -12.55 -4.14
C GLY A 35 3.82 -13.70 -3.41
N PRO A 36 4.45 -14.24 -2.35
CA PRO A 36 3.93 -15.39 -1.61
C PRO A 36 2.65 -15.10 -0.82
N PHE A 37 2.24 -13.83 -0.72
CA PHE A 37 1.06 -13.40 0.04
C PHE A 37 -0.10 -12.93 -0.86
N ASN A 38 -0.07 -13.24 -2.16
CA ASN A 38 -1.18 -12.88 -3.05
C ASN A 38 -2.43 -13.76 -2.89
N ASP A 39 -2.34 -14.88 -2.16
CA ASP A 39 -3.43 -15.86 -2.04
C ASP A 39 -4.68 -15.29 -1.36
N THR A 40 -4.53 -14.25 -0.54
CA THR A 40 -5.62 -13.54 0.15
C THR A 40 -6.25 -12.44 -0.70
N ILE A 41 -5.46 -11.65 -1.41
CA ILE A 41 -5.97 -10.52 -2.23
C ILE A 41 -6.62 -10.99 -3.54
N VAL A 42 -6.13 -12.07 -4.16
CA VAL A 42 -6.62 -12.54 -5.47
C VAL A 42 -8.10 -12.92 -5.46
N PRO A 43 -8.61 -13.72 -4.49
CA PRO A 43 -10.03 -14.00 -4.37
C PRO A 43 -10.88 -12.73 -4.24
N LYS A 44 -10.41 -11.73 -3.49
CA LYS A 44 -11.13 -10.46 -3.27
C LYS A 44 -11.19 -9.61 -4.54
N LEU A 45 -10.07 -9.45 -5.26
CA LEU A 45 -10.06 -8.78 -6.58
C LEU A 45 -11.06 -9.41 -7.55
N ARG A 46 -11.13 -10.75 -7.58
CA ARG A 46 -12.10 -11.49 -8.42
C ARG A 46 -13.54 -11.28 -7.97
N GLN A 47 -13.80 -11.29 -6.66
CA GLN A 47 -15.13 -11.06 -6.09
C GLN A 47 -15.68 -9.68 -6.47
N HIS A 48 -14.81 -8.65 -6.43
CA HIS A 48 -15.14 -7.28 -6.81
C HIS A 48 -15.04 -7.01 -8.32
N LYS A 49 -14.74 -8.05 -9.13
CA LYS A 49 -14.61 -7.96 -10.60
C LYS A 49 -13.61 -6.89 -11.06
N ILE A 50 -12.57 -6.66 -10.27
CA ILE A 50 -11.48 -5.76 -10.64
C ILE A 50 -10.58 -6.49 -11.63
N GLU A 51 -10.44 -5.95 -12.84
CA GLU A 51 -9.50 -6.47 -13.82
C GLU A 51 -8.07 -6.12 -13.40
N TYR A 52 -7.17 -7.11 -13.40
CA TYR A 52 -5.77 -6.90 -13.04
C TYR A 52 -4.83 -7.79 -13.85
N LYS A 53 -3.59 -7.34 -14.03
CA LYS A 53 -2.50 -8.11 -14.63
C LYS A 53 -1.54 -8.55 -13.54
N LYS A 54 -1.34 -9.86 -13.37
CA LYS A 54 -0.30 -10.37 -12.48
C LYS A 54 1.06 -10.25 -13.17
N ILE A 55 2.05 -9.64 -12.52
CA ILE A 55 3.38 -9.39 -13.12
C ILE A 55 4.52 -9.80 -12.16
N PRO A 56 5.65 -10.33 -12.68
CA PRO A 56 6.82 -10.60 -11.86
C PRO A 56 7.42 -9.32 -11.25
N GLN A 57 8.08 -9.46 -10.11
CA GLN A 57 8.74 -8.33 -9.43
C GLN A 57 9.74 -7.59 -10.34
N GLY A 58 10.54 -8.30 -11.12
CA GLY A 58 11.49 -7.66 -12.05
C GLY A 58 10.81 -6.78 -13.11
N VAL A 59 9.62 -7.16 -13.58
CA VAL A 59 8.83 -6.36 -14.54
C VAL A 59 8.27 -5.12 -13.86
N ALA A 60 7.73 -5.27 -12.64
CA ALA A 60 7.23 -4.14 -11.87
C ALA A 60 8.34 -3.12 -11.58
N LEU A 61 9.54 -3.59 -11.21
CA LEU A 61 10.68 -2.75 -10.88
C LEU A 61 11.31 -2.08 -12.11
N ALA A 62 11.17 -2.66 -13.30
CA ALA A 62 11.58 -2.00 -14.54
C ALA A 62 10.77 -0.70 -14.80
N GLY A 63 9.58 -0.55 -14.19
CA GLY A 63 8.80 0.69 -14.24
C GLY A 63 8.23 1.05 -15.62
N GLN A 64 8.22 0.08 -16.54
CA GLN A 64 7.75 0.24 -17.92
C GLN A 64 6.23 0.09 -18.00
N PHE A 65 5.52 1.07 -17.45
CA PHE A 65 4.07 1.20 -17.55
C PHE A 65 3.69 2.25 -18.58
N ASP A 66 2.44 2.23 -19.05
CA ASP A 66 1.94 3.23 -19.99
C ASP A 66 1.91 4.62 -19.32
N PRO A 67 2.70 5.60 -19.79
CA PRO A 67 2.78 6.92 -19.16
C PRO A 67 1.51 7.76 -19.37
N GLU A 68 0.65 7.37 -20.31
CA GLU A 68 -0.60 8.07 -20.62
C GLU A 68 -1.79 7.61 -19.78
N LYS A 69 -1.57 6.63 -18.89
CA LYS A 69 -2.58 6.02 -18.03
C LYS A 69 -2.31 6.25 -16.56
N TYR A 70 -3.35 6.14 -15.75
CA TYR A 70 -3.22 5.99 -14.31
C TYR A 70 -3.17 4.50 -13.93
N SER A 71 -1.99 4.04 -13.53
CA SER A 71 -1.71 2.66 -13.15
C SER A 71 -1.55 2.51 -11.65
N VAL A 72 -2.20 1.50 -11.09
CA VAL A 72 -2.03 1.05 -9.70
C VAL A 72 -1.18 -0.21 -9.68
N ILE A 73 -0.09 -0.21 -8.91
CA ILE A 73 0.81 -1.37 -8.77
C ILE A 73 0.80 -1.82 -7.32
N ILE A 74 0.37 -3.06 -7.08
CA ILE A 74 0.11 -3.60 -5.73
C ILE A 74 1.21 -4.58 -5.32
N TRP A 75 1.86 -4.29 -4.20
CA TRP A 75 2.73 -5.20 -3.48
C TRP A 75 2.07 -5.61 -2.17
N VAL A 76 1.71 -6.88 -2.04
CA VAL A 76 1.18 -7.43 -0.79
C VAL A 76 2.33 -7.92 0.08
N MET A 77 2.39 -7.41 1.31
CA MET A 77 3.44 -7.69 2.28
C MET A 77 3.10 -8.91 3.15
N PHE A 78 4.08 -9.40 3.92
CA PHE A 78 3.85 -10.47 4.88
C PHE A 78 2.93 -10.01 6.03
N MET A 79 1.93 -10.83 6.36
CA MET A 79 0.98 -10.55 7.44
C MET A 79 1.66 -10.48 8.82
N GLY A 80 2.62 -11.36 9.10
CA GLY A 80 3.24 -11.51 10.43
C GLY A 80 4.20 -10.39 10.83
N LEU A 81 4.42 -9.37 10.00
CA LEU A 81 5.36 -8.29 10.31
C LEU A 81 4.97 -7.51 11.58
N HIS A 82 3.69 -7.47 11.94
CA HIS A 82 3.23 -6.75 13.14
C HIS A 82 3.64 -7.40 14.47
N GLU A 83 4.14 -8.65 14.45
CA GLU A 83 4.62 -9.35 15.66
C GLU A 83 6.00 -8.85 16.11
N ASP A 84 6.78 -8.24 15.20
CA ASP A 84 8.10 -7.66 15.46
C ASP A 84 8.17 -6.24 14.90
N ILE A 85 8.16 -5.26 15.79
CA ILE A 85 8.10 -3.82 15.47
C ILE A 85 9.32 -3.37 14.65
N ASP A 86 10.51 -3.86 14.99
CA ASP A 86 11.75 -3.49 14.30
C ASP A 86 11.78 -4.11 12.90
N MET A 87 11.32 -5.37 12.79
CA MET A 87 11.18 -6.05 11.50
C MET A 87 10.14 -5.35 10.61
N LEU A 88 8.99 -4.92 11.16
CA LEU A 88 7.97 -4.17 10.41
C LEU A 88 8.56 -2.91 9.78
N ASN A 89 9.24 -2.09 10.59
CA ASN A 89 9.82 -0.84 10.11
C ASN A 89 10.84 -1.11 9.00
N MET A 90 11.75 -2.07 9.23
CA MET A 90 12.79 -2.44 8.28
C MET A 90 12.20 -2.91 6.95
N GLU A 91 11.25 -3.84 6.96
CA GLU A 91 10.67 -4.44 5.76
C GLU A 91 9.85 -3.42 4.94
N VAL A 92 9.03 -2.59 5.61
CA VAL A 92 8.29 -1.53 4.92
C VAL A 92 9.24 -0.49 4.32
N THR A 93 10.27 -0.09 5.07
CA THR A 93 11.30 0.84 4.58
C THR A 93 12.05 0.27 3.38
N ASN A 94 12.49 -0.99 3.46
CA ASN A 94 13.16 -1.68 2.36
C ASN A 94 12.26 -1.78 1.12
N GLN A 95 10.98 -2.05 1.31
CA GLN A 95 10.03 -2.11 0.21
C GLN A 95 9.86 -0.75 -0.45
N ILE A 96 9.75 0.34 0.32
CA ILE A 96 9.71 1.71 -0.21
C ILE A 96 10.98 2.00 -1.04
N VAL A 97 12.17 1.73 -0.49
CA VAL A 97 13.45 1.90 -1.21
C VAL A 97 13.52 1.07 -2.49
N THR A 98 12.92 -0.12 -2.46
CA THR A 98 12.93 -1.03 -3.62
C THR A 98 12.05 -0.50 -4.75
N VAL A 99 10.86 0.02 -4.43
CA VAL A 99 9.85 0.33 -5.46
C VAL A 99 9.81 1.79 -5.90
N HIS A 100 10.38 2.73 -5.13
CA HIS A 100 10.18 4.17 -5.37
C HIS A 100 10.67 4.66 -6.75
N ARG A 101 11.54 3.92 -7.44
CA ARG A 101 12.04 4.29 -8.77
C ARG A 101 11.09 3.92 -9.90
N SER A 102 10.10 3.08 -9.60
CA SER A 102 9.21 2.49 -10.60
C SER A 102 7.81 3.13 -10.59
N VAL A 103 7.54 3.99 -9.61
CA VAL A 103 6.23 4.64 -9.38
C VAL A 103 6.41 6.14 -9.12
N ASP A 104 5.33 6.92 -9.25
CA ASP A 104 5.32 8.37 -9.04
C ASP A 104 4.95 8.77 -7.60
N SER A 105 4.26 7.88 -6.89
CA SER A 105 3.89 8.04 -5.48
C SER A 105 3.66 6.67 -4.84
N ILE A 106 3.72 6.60 -3.52
CA ILE A 106 3.46 5.39 -2.74
C ILE A 106 2.36 5.67 -1.71
N MET A 107 1.37 4.78 -1.64
CA MET A 107 0.40 4.69 -0.55
C MET A 107 0.67 3.44 0.27
N LEU A 108 0.93 3.63 1.56
CA LEU A 108 1.08 2.58 2.55
C LEU A 108 -0.30 2.24 3.11
N TYR A 109 -0.78 1.05 2.79
CA TYR A 109 -1.98 0.49 3.40
C TYR A 109 -1.59 -0.18 4.72
N TYR A 110 -1.29 0.68 5.70
CA TYR A 110 -0.84 0.37 7.05
C TYR A 110 -1.37 1.38 8.08
N GLY A 111 -1.48 0.97 9.33
CA GLY A 111 -1.46 1.87 10.50
C GLY A 111 -0.08 1.94 11.15
N ARG A 112 0.03 2.49 12.37
CA ARG A 112 1.31 2.58 13.10
C ARG A 112 1.81 1.21 13.56
N CYS A 113 0.89 0.27 13.85
CA CYS A 113 1.11 -1.12 14.24
C CYS A 113 2.17 -1.27 15.34
N GLY A 114 1.78 -1.03 16.60
CA GLY A 114 2.70 -1.10 17.74
C GLY A 114 3.76 0.00 17.74
N ARG A 115 3.51 1.10 17.01
CA ARG A 115 4.42 2.25 16.81
C ARG A 115 5.60 2.02 15.87
N GLY A 116 5.65 0.90 15.14
CA GLY A 116 6.73 0.61 14.19
C GLY A 116 6.83 1.61 13.04
N LEU A 117 5.71 2.23 12.65
CA LEU A 117 5.67 3.15 11.51
C LEU A 117 5.49 4.64 11.90
N ASP A 118 5.68 5.01 13.17
CA ASP A 118 5.48 6.38 13.68
C ASP A 118 6.19 7.46 12.85
N LYS A 119 7.41 7.16 12.40
CA LYS A 119 8.28 8.09 11.70
C LYS A 119 8.43 7.78 10.22
N ILE A 120 7.61 6.88 9.66
CA ILE A 120 7.83 6.39 8.29
C ILE A 120 7.71 7.51 7.27
N CYS A 121 6.73 8.42 7.42
CA CYS A 121 6.58 9.57 6.53
C CYS A 121 7.72 10.58 6.69
N ASP A 122 8.12 10.91 7.93
CA ASP A 122 9.24 11.84 8.19
C ASP A 122 10.56 11.30 7.64
N TRP A 123 10.77 9.99 7.72
CA TRP A 123 11.90 9.31 7.12
C TRP A 123 11.80 9.35 5.59
N ALA A 124 10.64 9.04 5.02
CA ALA A 124 10.44 9.03 3.58
C ALA A 124 10.65 10.42 2.95
N GLU A 125 10.14 11.48 3.56
CA GLU A 125 10.32 12.87 3.09
C GLU A 125 11.82 13.25 2.96
N LYS A 126 12.67 12.69 3.82
CA LYS A 126 14.12 12.97 3.82
C LYS A 126 14.91 12.09 2.85
N ASN A 127 14.39 10.93 2.46
CA ASN A 127 15.16 9.88 1.79
C ASN A 127 14.61 9.47 0.42
N ILE A 128 13.34 9.75 0.14
CA ILE A 128 12.61 9.28 -1.04
C ILE A 128 12.16 10.49 -1.88
N PRO A 129 12.46 10.52 -3.19
CA PRO A 129 12.18 11.69 -4.04
C PRO A 129 10.71 11.80 -4.47
N ILE A 130 9.85 10.87 -4.04
CA ILE A 130 8.43 10.81 -4.37
C ILE A 130 7.57 10.82 -3.09
N PRO A 131 6.32 11.29 -3.17
CA PRO A 131 5.42 11.27 -2.02
C PRO A 131 5.17 9.85 -1.50
N VAL A 132 5.24 9.68 -0.18
CA VAL A 132 4.87 8.45 0.53
C VAL A 132 3.82 8.79 1.58
N MET A 133 2.62 8.24 1.41
CA MET A 133 1.45 8.53 2.23
C MET A 133 1.02 7.29 3.03
N ILE A 134 0.33 7.51 4.14
CA ILE A 134 -0.23 6.48 5.03
C ILE A 134 -1.56 7.00 5.58
N PHE A 135 -2.46 6.12 6.01
CA PHE A 135 -3.74 6.50 6.60
C PHE A 135 -3.56 7.36 7.86
N ARG A 136 -4.32 8.46 7.92
CA ARG A 136 -4.30 9.42 9.03
C ARG A 136 -5.69 9.62 9.61
N ASN A 137 -5.73 9.83 10.92
CA ASN A 137 -6.88 10.34 11.64
C ASN A 137 -7.20 11.78 11.19
N ARG A 138 -8.36 12.29 11.60
CA ARG A 138 -8.82 13.65 11.25
C ARG A 138 -7.91 14.75 11.77
N ASP A 139 -7.20 14.50 12.87
CA ASP A 139 -6.22 15.41 13.46
C ASP A 139 -4.85 15.39 12.75
N GLY A 140 -4.70 14.56 11.72
CA GLY A 140 -3.47 14.39 10.96
C GLY A 140 -2.48 13.39 11.57
N SER A 141 -2.75 12.79 12.74
CA SER A 141 -1.95 11.69 13.27
C SER A 141 -2.10 10.42 12.43
N ILE A 142 -1.10 9.53 12.41
CA ILE A 142 -1.23 8.23 11.73
C ILE A 142 -2.21 7.35 12.51
N CYS A 143 -3.09 6.64 11.81
CA CYS A 143 -3.99 5.64 12.39
C CYS A 143 -3.21 4.58 13.19
N ASP A 144 -3.65 4.26 14.41
CA ASP A 144 -2.91 3.42 15.38
C ASP A 144 -2.51 2.02 14.87
N ASP A 145 -3.40 1.31 14.19
CA ASP A 145 -3.09 0.02 13.58
C ASP A 145 -3.92 -0.22 12.30
N CYS A 146 -3.69 -1.36 11.64
CA CYS A 146 -4.44 -1.74 10.45
C CYS A 146 -5.92 -2.03 10.71
N ILE A 147 -6.34 -2.27 11.96
CA ILE A 147 -7.75 -2.56 12.29
C ILE A 147 -8.53 -1.25 12.45
N CYS A 148 -7.90 -0.22 13.02
CA CYS A 148 -8.56 1.05 13.28
C CYS A 148 -8.93 1.82 12.00
N VAL A 149 -8.23 1.55 10.88
CA VAL A 149 -8.51 2.18 9.58
C VAL A 149 -9.94 1.84 9.10
N PRO A 150 -10.34 0.56 8.93
CA PRO A 150 -11.70 0.19 8.50
C PRO A 150 -12.82 0.75 9.38
N VAL A 151 -12.59 0.82 10.70
CA VAL A 151 -13.62 1.26 11.66
C VAL A 151 -13.76 2.79 11.75
N GLY A 152 -12.97 3.52 10.95
CA GLY A 152 -13.07 4.98 10.79
C GLY A 152 -12.11 5.77 11.68
N GLY A 153 -10.97 5.20 12.03
CA GLY A 153 -9.87 5.84 12.74
C GLY A 153 -9.74 5.41 14.20
N THR A 154 -8.63 5.83 14.82
CA THR A 154 -8.24 5.45 16.19
C THR A 154 -9.32 5.81 17.22
N ASP A 155 -9.92 7.00 17.09
CA ASP A 155 -10.96 7.44 18.02
C ASP A 155 -12.18 6.51 18.00
N ARG A 156 -12.55 5.92 16.86
CA ARG A 156 -13.68 4.98 16.79
C ARG A 156 -13.33 3.58 17.23
N TYR A 157 -12.04 3.24 17.24
CA TYR A 157 -11.58 1.92 17.62
C TYR A 157 -11.43 1.75 19.14
N LEU A 158 -11.03 2.82 19.84
CA LEU A 158 -10.77 2.80 21.29
C LEU A 158 -12.00 3.17 22.15
N ASN A 159 -13.14 3.47 21.54
CA ASN A 159 -14.39 3.88 22.20
C ASN A 159 -15.51 2.85 21.99
#